data_AF-A0A498HA33-F1
#
_entry.id   AF-A0A498HA33-F1
#
_cell.length_a   1.000
_cell.length_b   1.000
_cell.length_c   1.000
_cell.angle_alpha   90.00
_cell.angle_beta   90.00
_cell.angle_gamma   90.00
#
_symmetry.space_group_name_H-M   'P 1'
#
loop_
_entity.id
_entity.type
_entity.pdbx_description
1 polymer ?
#
loop_
_entity_poly.entity_id
_entity_poly.type
_entity_poly.pdbx_seq_one_letter_code
_entity_poly.pdbx_strand_id
1 'polypeptide(L)'
;MMLNQGFSSSSAFLGKVVKSSLWHHKLGHPSNEILEVMLMSFDVSFNNHVHVQPCSHCFSGKLSELSFPERLDRVKVHFHKFHSDVWGPSPVVSIEGFSFMLLL
;
A
#
# COMPACT_ATOMS: atom_id res chain seq x y z
N MET A 1 57.17 -10.48 19.16
CA MET A 1 56.49 -10.12 17.91
C MET A 1 56.22 -11.39 17.11
N MET A 2 55.01 -11.92 17.20
CA MET A 2 54.46 -12.84 16.20
C MET A 2 53.00 -12.42 16.01
N LEU A 3 52.68 -11.85 14.85
CA LEU A 3 51.32 -11.48 14.49
C LEU A 3 50.61 -12.74 14.02
N ASN A 4 49.62 -13.18 14.80
CA ASN A 4 48.69 -14.22 14.44
C ASN A 4 47.75 -13.67 13.36
N GLN A 5 48.10 -13.85 12.08
CA GLN A 5 47.23 -13.55 10.96
C GLN A 5 46.16 -14.64 10.89
N GLY A 6 45.03 -14.39 11.57
CA GLY A 6 43.82 -15.18 11.39
C GLY A 6 43.35 -15.01 9.94
N PHE A 7 43.55 -16.05 9.13
CA PHE A 7 43.02 -16.14 7.78
C PHE A 7 41.48 -16.10 7.89
N SER A 8 40.89 -14.92 7.65
CA SER A 8 39.45 -14.80 7.47
C SER A 8 39.11 -15.50 6.15
N SER A 9 38.58 -16.72 6.22
CA SER A 9 38.14 -17.43 5.03
C SER A 9 37.05 -16.59 4.37
N SER A 10 37.30 -16.12 3.14
CA SER A 10 36.26 -15.52 2.32
C SER A 10 35.15 -16.53 2.13
N SER A 11 34.05 -16.37 2.86
CA SER A 11 32.83 -17.15 2.64
C SER A 11 32.02 -16.45 1.56
N ALA A 12 31.92 -17.07 0.40
CA ALA A 12 30.94 -16.68 -0.61
C ALA A 12 29.62 -17.38 -0.29
N PHE A 13 28.56 -16.63 -0.06
CA PHE A 13 27.22 -17.20 0.09
C PHE A 13 26.72 -17.64 -1.29
N LEU A 14 26.85 -18.93 -1.62
CA LEU A 14 26.16 -19.52 -2.76
C LEU A 14 24.65 -19.37 -2.53
N GLY A 15 23.93 -18.83 -3.52
CA GLY A 15 22.55 -18.34 -3.42
C GLY A 15 21.66 -19.11 -2.43
N LYS A 16 21.46 -18.53 -1.25
CA LYS A 16 20.59 -19.11 -0.22
C LYS A 16 19.16 -18.97 -0.70
N VAL A 17 18.40 -20.07 -0.64
CA VAL A 17 16.94 -20.06 -0.89
C VAL A 17 16.32 -18.93 -0.06
N VAL A 18 15.70 -17.97 -0.73
CA VAL A 18 15.17 -16.77 -0.09
C VAL A 18 13.80 -17.06 0.53
N LYS A 19 13.51 -16.38 1.64
CA LYS A 19 12.19 -16.43 2.25
C LYS A 19 11.26 -15.48 1.47
N SER A 20 10.12 -15.99 1.00
CA SER A 20 9.09 -15.18 0.35
C SER A 20 8.67 -14.00 1.24
N SER A 21 8.51 -14.22 2.56
CA SER A 21 8.20 -13.15 3.52
C SER A 21 9.20 -11.99 3.51
N LEU A 22 10.49 -12.22 3.26
CA LEU A 22 11.47 -11.13 3.20
C LEU A 22 11.23 -10.21 2.00
N TRP A 23 10.97 -10.81 0.83
CA TRP A 23 10.72 -10.07 -0.40
C TRP A 23 9.35 -9.39 -0.39
N HIS A 24 8.35 -10.01 0.25
CA HIS A 24 7.08 -9.38 0.54
C HIS A 24 7.24 -8.03 1.27
N HIS A 25 8.09 -7.95 2.31
CA HIS A 25 8.35 -6.68 2.99
C HIS A 25 9.18 -5.71 2.14
N LYS A 26 10.22 -6.19 1.44
CA LYS A 26 11.11 -5.34 0.62
C LYS A 26 10.41 -4.69 -0.57
N LEU A 27 9.42 -5.36 -1.16
CA LEU A 27 8.73 -4.92 -2.36
C LEU A 27 7.44 -4.15 -2.07
N GLY A 28 7.19 -3.78 -0.81
CA GLY A 28 6.02 -2.97 -0.45
C GLY A 28 4.73 -3.77 -0.40
N HIS A 29 4.76 -4.96 0.19
CA HIS A 29 3.59 -5.79 0.45
C HIS A 29 2.77 -6.21 -0.80
N PRO A 30 3.42 -6.69 -1.88
CA PRO A 30 2.70 -7.25 -3.02
C PRO A 30 1.88 -8.47 -2.58
N SER A 31 0.83 -8.77 -3.34
CA SER A 31 0.08 -10.01 -3.12
C SER A 31 0.99 -11.22 -3.32
N ASN A 32 0.63 -12.34 -2.68
CA ASN A 32 1.43 -13.57 -2.76
C ASN A 32 1.57 -14.04 -4.22
N GLU A 33 0.53 -13.87 -5.04
CA GLU A 33 0.54 -14.27 -6.46
C GLU A 33 1.54 -13.42 -7.26
N ILE A 34 1.55 -12.09 -7.06
CA ILE A 34 2.48 -11.19 -7.76
C ILE A 34 3.92 -11.49 -7.33
N LEU A 35 4.12 -11.74 -6.04
CA LEU A 35 5.44 -12.05 -5.50
C LEU A 35 6.00 -13.36 -6.05
N GLU A 36 5.16 -14.40 -6.15
CA GLU A 36 5.53 -15.68 -6.75
C GLU A 36 5.93 -15.51 -8.23
N VAL A 37 5.10 -14.83 -9.02
CA VAL A 37 5.39 -14.56 -10.43
C VAL A 37 6.71 -13.79 -10.59
N MET A 38 6.96 -12.78 -9.76
CA MET A 38 8.22 -12.03 -9.79
C MET A 38 9.42 -12.91 -9.46
N LEU A 39 9.37 -13.68 -8.37
CA LEU A 39 10.49 -14.53 -7.95
C LEU A 39 10.81 -15.61 -8.99
N MET A 40 9.79 -16.19 -9.61
CA MET A 40 9.96 -17.14 -10.72
C MET A 40 10.55 -16.46 -11.97
N SER A 41 10.11 -15.24 -12.30
CA SER A 41 10.60 -14.50 -13.47
C SER A 41 12.08 -14.14 -13.38
N PHE A 42 12.61 -13.99 -12.17
CA PHE A 42 14.02 -13.69 -11.92
C PHE A 42 14.88 -14.92 -11.58
N ASP A 43 14.34 -16.14 -11.75
CA ASP A 43 15.01 -17.41 -11.42
C ASP A 43 15.55 -17.44 -9.97
N VAL A 44 14.83 -16.78 -9.06
CA VAL A 44 15.23 -16.70 -7.65
C VAL A 44 14.67 -17.93 -6.95
N SER A 45 15.55 -18.83 -6.47
CA SER A 45 15.11 -19.95 -5.63
C SER A 45 14.49 -19.45 -4.31
N PHE A 46 13.22 -19.74 -4.08
CA PHE A 46 12.50 -19.34 -2.87
C PHE A 46 11.76 -20.51 -2.22
N ASN A 47 11.60 -20.44 -0.90
CA ASN A 47 10.80 -21.43 -0.17
C ASN A 47 9.34 -21.00 -0.21
N ASN A 48 8.52 -21.80 -0.90
CA ASN A 48 7.08 -21.62 -1.05
C ASN A 48 6.35 -22.08 0.22
N HIS A 49 6.60 -21.42 1.35
CA HIS A 49 5.74 -21.59 2.52
C HIS A 49 4.40 -20.89 2.23
N VAL A 50 3.44 -21.68 1.75
CA VAL A 50 2.05 -21.32 1.38
C VAL A 50 1.24 -20.66 2.51
N HIS A 51 1.82 -20.50 3.70
CA HIS A 51 1.27 -19.66 4.77
C HIS A 51 2.21 -18.48 5.04
N VAL A 52 2.14 -17.45 4.18
CA VAL A 52 2.54 -16.11 4.61
C VAL A 52 1.57 -15.72 5.71
N GLN A 53 2.07 -15.78 6.96
CA GLN A 53 1.33 -15.30 8.12
C GLN A 53 0.72 -13.93 7.79
N PRO A 54 -0.51 -13.64 8.26
CA PRO A 54 -1.18 -12.41 7.93
C PRO A 54 -0.28 -11.21 8.26
N CYS A 55 0.18 -10.50 7.24
CA CYS A 55 1.07 -9.37 7.45
C CYS A 55 0.26 -8.21 8.02
N SER A 56 0.65 -7.72 9.21
CA SER A 56 -0.02 -6.60 9.88
C SER A 56 -0.12 -5.36 8.98
N HIS A 57 0.93 -5.06 8.22
CA HIS A 57 0.95 -3.95 7.27
C HIS A 57 0.02 -4.15 6.08
N CYS A 58 -0.15 -5.39 5.60
CA CYS A 58 -1.13 -5.70 4.55
C CYS A 58 -2.55 -5.47 5.05
N PHE A 59 -2.86 -5.86 6.28
CA PHE A 59 -4.18 -5.56 6.84
C PHE A 59 -4.39 -4.06 6.97
N SER A 60 -3.46 -3.34 7.58
CA SER A 60 -3.60 -1.89 7.73
C SER A 60 -3.67 -1.14 6.39
N GLY A 61 -2.98 -1.63 5.35
CA GLY A 61 -2.93 -0.96 4.04
C GLY A 61 -3.98 -1.42 3.03
N LYS A 62 -4.54 -2.63 3.19
CA LYS A 62 -5.50 -3.25 2.24
C LYS A 62 -6.91 -3.39 2.80
N LEU A 63 -7.16 -2.93 4.03
CA LEU A 63 -8.51 -2.66 4.47
C LEU A 63 -9.07 -1.55 3.57
N SER A 64 -9.77 -1.95 2.52
CA SER A 64 -10.74 -1.09 1.87
C SER A 64 -11.65 -0.58 2.97
N GLU A 65 -11.84 0.73 3.04
CA GLU A 65 -12.87 1.34 3.87
C GLU A 65 -14.13 0.49 3.77
N LEU A 66 -14.68 0.10 4.93
CA LEU A 66 -15.93 -0.68 4.97
C LEU A 66 -16.94 0.01 4.05
N SER A 67 -17.76 -0.78 3.35
CA SER A 67 -18.85 -0.24 2.53
C SER A 67 -19.56 0.86 3.31
N PHE A 68 -19.76 2.03 2.68
CA PHE A 68 -20.45 3.13 3.32
C PHE A 68 -21.76 2.63 3.94
N PRO A 69 -22.10 3.06 5.17
CA PRO A 69 -23.34 2.66 5.80
C PRO A 69 -24.51 3.01 4.89
N GLU A 70 -25.59 2.23 4.99
CA GLU A 70 -26.79 2.49 4.22
C GLU A 70 -27.30 3.91 4.51
N ARG A 71 -27.39 4.73 3.46
CA ARG A 71 -27.87 6.11 3.57
C ARG A 71 -29.37 6.12 3.82
N LEU A 72 -29.76 6.41 5.06
CA LEU A 72 -31.17 6.53 5.49
C LEU A 72 -31.87 7.78 4.94
N ASP A 73 -31.11 8.71 4.35
CA ASP A 73 -31.56 10.03 3.93
C ASP A 73 -31.76 10.15 2.40
N ARG A 74 -31.95 9.00 1.72
CA ARG A 74 -32.26 8.94 0.29
C ARG A 74 -33.72 9.32 0.05
N VAL A 75 -33.93 10.25 -0.88
CA VAL A 75 -35.27 10.68 -1.26
C VAL A 75 -35.64 10.17 -2.64
N LYS A 76 -36.91 9.77 -2.81
CA LYS A 76 -37.50 9.28 -4.06
C LYS A 76 -38.22 10.35 -4.88
N VAL A 77 -38.41 11.54 -4.32
CA VAL A 77 -39.14 12.66 -4.94
C VAL A 77 -38.17 13.77 -5.31
N HIS A 78 -38.34 14.32 -6.51
CA HIS A 78 -37.54 15.44 -7.01
C HIS A 78 -37.63 16.66 -6.07
N PHE A 79 -36.52 17.39 -5.92
CA PHE A 79 -36.42 18.61 -5.10
C PHE A 79 -36.76 18.49 -3.61
N HIS A 80 -36.82 17.27 -3.05
CA HIS A 80 -37.08 17.10 -1.62
C HIS A 80 -35.85 17.36 -0.74
N LYS A 81 -34.65 17.35 -1.33
CA LYS A 81 -33.40 17.56 -0.60
C LYS A 81 -32.39 18.29 -1.48
N PHE A 82 -31.82 19.34 -0.92
CA PHE A 82 -30.73 20.12 -1.51
C PHE A 82 -29.48 19.91 -0.66
N HIS A 83 -28.34 19.71 -1.31
CA HIS A 83 -27.06 19.62 -0.64
C HIS A 83 -26.24 20.80 -1.12
N SER A 84 -25.90 21.71 -0.20
CA SER A 84 -25.00 22.82 -0.51
C SER A 84 -23.75 22.70 0.33
N ASP A 85 -22.60 23.02 -0.25
CA ASP A 85 -21.32 23.04 0.44
C ASP A 85 -20.56 24.34 0.10
N VAL A 86 -19.61 24.72 0.94
CA VAL A 86 -18.74 25.87 0.69
C VAL A 86 -17.36 25.35 0.31
N TRP A 87 -16.92 25.71 -0.90
CA TRP A 87 -15.58 25.39 -1.37
C TRP A 87 -14.67 26.62 -1.26
N GLY A 88 -13.46 26.42 -0.72
CA GLY A 88 -12.41 27.45 -0.69
C GLY A 88 -11.45 27.29 0.48
N PRO A 89 -10.41 28.15 0.57
CA PRO A 89 -10.15 29.30 -0.30
C PRO A 89 -9.56 28.90 -1.67
N SER A 90 -10.20 29.38 -2.74
CA SER A 90 -9.78 29.22 -4.13
C SER A 90 -8.43 29.91 -4.37
N PRO A 91 -7.51 29.29 -5.13
CA PRO A 91 -6.26 29.93 -5.52
C PRO A 91 -6.48 31.11 -6.49
N VAL A 92 -7.64 31.18 -7.14
CA VAL A 92 -8.03 32.28 -8.05
C VAL A 92 -9.29 32.94 -7.50
N VAL A 93 -9.23 34.26 -7.33
CA VAL A 93 -10.39 35.05 -6.89
C VAL A 93 -11.42 35.18 -8.00
N SER A 94 -12.70 35.23 -7.61
CA SER A 94 -13.78 35.54 -8.55
C SER A 94 -13.63 36.95 -9.10
N ILE A 95 -14.41 37.27 -10.13
CA ILE A 95 -14.47 38.61 -10.73
C ILE A 95 -14.81 39.68 -9.67
N GLU A 96 -15.61 39.30 -8.66
CA GLU A 96 -16.02 40.17 -7.56
C GLU A 96 -15.08 40.12 -6.34
N GLY A 97 -13.97 39.37 -6.44
CA GLY A 97 -12.94 39.30 -5.40
C GLY A 97 -13.18 38.26 -4.30
N PHE A 98 -14.12 37.33 -4.47
CA PHE A 98 -14.38 36.25 -3.52
C PHE A 98 -13.45 35.05 -3.77
N SER A 99 -12.95 34.44 -2.68
CA SER A 99 -12.17 33.19 -2.74
C SER A 99 -12.96 31.98 -2.25
N PHE A 100 -14.17 32.15 -1.75
CA PHE A 100 -15.07 31.07 -1.36
C PHE A 100 -16.27 31.03 -2.31
N MET A 101 -16.67 29.83 -2.72
CA MET A 101 -17.79 29.60 -3.63
C MET A 101 -18.80 28.66 -2.99
N LEU A 102 -20.09 28.92 -3.20
CA LEU A 102 -21.16 28.00 -2.82
C LEU A 102 -21.34 26.96 -3.92
N LEU A 103 -21.28 25.69 -3.55
CA LEU A 103 -21.65 24.55 -4.36
C LEU A 103 -23.07 24.14 -4.01
N LEU A 104 -23.90 23.88 -5.01
CA LEU A 104 -25.31 23.46 -4.90
C LEU A 104 -25.54 22.11 -5.56
#